data_AF-A0A1Q6E9B7-F1
#
_entry.id   AF-A0A1Q6E9B7-F1
#
_cell.length_a   1.000
_cell.length_b   1.000
_cell.length_c   1.000
_cell.angle_alpha   90.00
_cell.angle_beta   90.00
_cell.angle_gamma   90.00
#
_symmetry.space_group_name_H-M   'P 1'
#
loop_
_entity.id
_entity.type
_entity.pdbx_description
1 polymer ?
#
loop_
_entity_poly.entity_id
_entity_poly.type
_entity_poly.pdbx_seq_one_letter_code
_entity_poly.pdbx_strand_id
1 'polypeptide(L)'
;MKTRLLLLLVAAATLCGCDHSYYKFAYYTFINGTDKTIIVTLYDQTYYSDEWGPGKNPNAKPVYNFTITPGGEFTKILTPPPTGGFGTNIADPFDDLKFEGLSISNGEWEVGDMVGAYLYHAENYDITKETKDVVYLQYIFTEEFFKRGYPILTE
;
A
#
# COMPACT_ATOMS: atom_id res chain seq x y z
N MET A 1 12.02 -32.33 48.01
CA MET A 1 11.40 -31.07 47.52
C MET A 1 12.27 -30.46 46.42
N LYS A 2 12.16 -30.88 45.15
CA LYS A 2 12.94 -30.30 44.03
C LYS A 2 12.20 -30.23 42.69
N THR A 3 10.97 -30.75 42.60
CA THR A 3 10.20 -30.86 41.35
C THR A 3 9.21 -29.71 41.13
N ARG A 4 8.96 -28.85 42.13
CA ARG A 4 8.03 -27.71 41.99
C ARG A 4 8.68 -26.46 41.38
N LEU A 5 10.01 -26.36 41.39
CA LEU A 5 10.72 -25.21 40.83
C LEU A 5 10.75 -25.26 39.29
N LEU A 6 10.74 -26.46 38.70
CA LEU A 6 10.80 -26.65 37.25
C LEU A 6 9.50 -26.23 36.55
N LEU A 7 8.34 -26.47 37.16
CA LEU A 7 7.04 -26.03 36.60
C LEU A 7 6.84 -24.51 36.65
N LEU A 8 7.43 -23.83 37.63
CA LEU A 8 7.38 -22.36 37.73
C LEU A 8 8.25 -21.67 36.67
N LEU A 9 9.39 -22.26 36.28
CA LEU A 9 10.20 -21.72 35.18
C LEU A 9 9.55 -21.92 33.80
N VAL A 10 8.83 -23.01 33.58
CA VAL A 10 8.12 -23.24 32.29
C VAL A 10 6.93 -22.28 32.13
N ALA A 11 6.21 -21.97 33.22
CA ALA A 11 5.14 -20.98 33.19
C ALA A 11 5.65 -19.54 33.00
N ALA A 12 6.85 -19.22 33.53
CA ALA A 12 7.49 -17.92 33.29
C ALA A 12 8.03 -17.78 31.86
N ALA A 13 8.44 -18.88 31.20
CA ALA A 13 8.87 -18.85 29.80
C ALA A 13 7.69 -18.69 28.81
N THR A 14 6.47 -19.06 29.19
CA THR A 14 5.24 -18.71 28.44
C THR A 14 4.74 -17.29 28.73
N LEU A 15 5.27 -16.64 29.78
CA LEU A 15 5.01 -15.23 30.12
C LEU A 15 6.16 -14.28 29.73
N CYS A 16 7.31 -14.81 29.29
CA CYS A 16 8.14 -14.10 28.33
C CYS A 16 7.31 -14.00 27.07
N GLY A 17 6.53 -12.92 26.96
CA GLY A 17 6.01 -12.47 25.69
C GLY A 17 7.19 -12.46 24.73
N CYS A 18 7.27 -13.47 23.87
CA CYS A 18 7.69 -13.22 22.51
C CYS A 18 6.80 -12.06 22.11
N ASP A 19 7.38 -10.86 22.02
CA ASP A 19 6.73 -9.71 21.45
C ASP A 19 6.03 -10.22 20.20
N HIS A 20 4.70 -10.34 20.26
CA HIS A 20 3.94 -10.57 19.05
C HIS A 20 4.37 -9.43 18.17
N SER A 21 4.98 -9.72 17.02
CA SER A 21 5.24 -8.68 16.05
C SER A 21 3.87 -8.08 15.77
N TYR A 22 3.62 -6.88 16.29
CA TYR A 22 2.36 -6.19 16.01
C TYR A 22 2.21 -6.07 14.49
N TYR A 23 3.32 -6.00 13.77
CA TYR A 23 3.46 -5.83 12.34
C TYR A 23 3.11 -7.07 11.51
N LYS A 24 2.36 -6.84 10.42
CA LYS A 24 1.91 -7.86 9.47
C LYS A 24 2.61 -7.73 8.13
N PHE A 25 2.76 -8.86 7.43
CA PHE A 25 2.96 -8.82 5.98
C PHE A 25 1.71 -8.25 5.32
N ALA A 26 1.89 -7.34 4.37
CA ALA A 26 0.80 -6.74 3.62
C ALA A 26 0.85 -7.21 2.16
N TYR A 27 -0.28 -7.71 1.66
CA TYR A 27 -0.48 -8.07 0.27
C TYR A 27 -1.44 -7.06 -0.34
N TYR A 28 -0.92 -6.15 -1.16
CA TYR A 28 -1.72 -5.15 -1.87
C TYR A 28 -2.04 -5.64 -3.28
N THR A 29 -3.32 -5.92 -3.55
CA THR A 29 -3.82 -6.34 -4.85
C THR A 29 -4.51 -5.19 -5.56
N PHE A 30 -3.94 -4.73 -6.65
CA PHE A 30 -4.50 -3.70 -7.52
C PHE A 30 -5.26 -4.37 -8.64
N ILE A 31 -6.55 -4.09 -8.78
CA ILE A 31 -7.44 -4.73 -9.75
C ILE A 31 -7.88 -3.69 -10.77
N ASN A 32 -7.81 -4.05 -12.05
CA ASN A 32 -8.33 -3.23 -13.12
C ASN A 32 -9.78 -3.59 -13.42
N GLY A 33 -10.72 -2.81 -12.86
CA GLY A 33 -12.15 -2.88 -13.14
C GLY A 33 -12.60 -2.11 -14.38
N THR A 34 -11.67 -1.69 -15.23
CA THR A 34 -11.92 -0.90 -16.45
C THR A 34 -11.69 -1.72 -17.72
N ASP A 35 -12.10 -1.19 -18.87
CA ASP A 35 -11.84 -1.78 -20.19
C ASP A 35 -10.50 -1.32 -20.81
N LYS A 36 -9.74 -0.48 -20.11
CA LYS A 36 -8.48 0.11 -20.57
C LYS A 36 -7.29 -0.43 -19.78
N THR A 37 -6.11 -0.43 -20.39
CA THR A 37 -4.87 -0.77 -19.68
C THR A 37 -4.52 0.34 -18.69
N ILE A 38 -4.30 -0.02 -17.43
CA ILE A 38 -3.89 0.92 -16.39
C ILE A 38 -2.38 0.85 -16.20
N ILE A 39 -1.75 2.02 -16.11
CA ILE A 39 -0.33 2.19 -15.81
C ILE A 39 -0.22 3.05 -14.56
N VAL A 40 0.39 2.49 -13.52
CA VAL A 40 0.74 3.24 -12.30
C VAL A 40 2.24 3.51 -12.34
N THR A 41 2.63 4.76 -12.14
CA THR A 41 4.03 5.20 -12.17
C THR A 41 4.36 6.01 -10.93
N LEU A 42 5.44 5.66 -10.24
CA LEU A 42 6.03 6.44 -9.16
C LEU A 42 7.25 7.20 -9.67
N TYR A 43 7.48 8.40 -9.15
CA TYR A 43 8.51 9.33 -9.60
C TYR A 43 9.45 9.75 -8.46
N ASP A 44 10.70 10.07 -8.79
CA ASP A 44 11.73 10.56 -7.85
C ASP A 44 11.50 11.99 -7.36
N GLN A 45 10.58 12.71 -7.99
CA GLN A 45 10.18 14.07 -7.67
C GLN A 45 8.65 14.17 -7.69
N THR A 46 8.13 15.23 -7.08
CA THR A 46 6.70 15.56 -7.18
C THR A 46 6.24 15.56 -8.64
N TYR A 47 5.05 14.99 -8.87
CA TYR A 47 4.45 14.89 -10.19
C TYR A 47 4.14 16.27 -10.78
N TYR A 48 3.84 17.27 -9.95
CA TYR A 48 3.58 18.65 -10.40
C TYR A 48 4.86 19.50 -10.43
N SER A 49 4.95 20.39 -11.43
CA SER A 49 6.10 21.30 -11.64
C SER A 49 6.29 22.35 -10.54
N ASP A 50 5.23 22.61 -9.78
CA ASP A 50 5.13 23.59 -8.71
C ASP A 50 3.97 23.19 -7.78
N GLU A 51 4.04 23.65 -6.53
CA GLU A 51 3.08 23.32 -5.46
C GLU A 51 1.62 23.72 -5.79
N TRP A 52 1.42 24.55 -6.82
CA TRP A 52 0.13 25.16 -7.20
C TRP A 52 -0.18 25.20 -8.70
N GLY A 53 0.67 24.67 -9.59
CA GLY A 53 0.50 24.85 -11.03
C GLY A 53 0.03 23.59 -11.78
N PRO A 54 -0.74 23.79 -12.86
CA PRO A 54 -1.28 22.70 -13.67
C PRO A 54 -0.21 22.22 -14.66
N GLY A 55 0.67 21.32 -14.24
CA GLY A 55 1.66 20.77 -15.17
C GLY A 55 2.44 19.60 -14.60
N LYS A 56 2.64 18.57 -15.43
CA LYS A 56 3.56 17.47 -15.13
C LYS A 56 4.98 18.02 -15.01
N ASN A 57 5.66 17.72 -13.92
CA ASN A 57 7.05 18.07 -13.70
C ASN A 57 7.91 17.43 -14.79
N PRO A 58 8.53 18.22 -15.68
CA PRO A 58 9.33 17.66 -16.78
C PRO A 58 10.62 17.00 -16.29
N ASN A 59 11.02 17.24 -15.04
CA ASN A 59 12.22 16.68 -14.43
C ASN A 59 11.95 15.39 -13.64
N ALA A 60 10.68 15.05 -13.38
CA ALA A 60 10.30 13.86 -12.64
C ALA A 60 10.63 12.60 -13.45
N LYS A 61 11.41 11.68 -12.85
CA LYS A 61 11.84 10.43 -13.48
C LYS A 61 11.14 9.25 -12.83
N PRO A 62 10.65 8.28 -13.63
CA PRO A 62 9.99 7.11 -13.08
C PRO A 62 11.01 6.26 -12.29
N VAL A 63 10.68 5.96 -11.04
CA VAL A 63 11.47 5.05 -10.17
C VAL A 63 10.86 3.66 -10.12
N TYR A 64 9.54 3.56 -10.34
CA TYR A 64 8.81 2.31 -10.34
C TYR A 64 7.57 2.45 -11.21
N ASN A 65 7.17 1.38 -11.89
CA ASN A 65 5.88 1.33 -12.58
C ASN A 65 5.38 -0.10 -12.67
N PHE A 66 4.07 -0.22 -12.79
CA PHE A 66 3.41 -1.49 -13.12
C PHE A 66 2.20 -1.23 -14.00
N THR A 67 1.87 -2.26 -14.77
CA THR A 67 0.77 -2.23 -15.74
C THR A 67 -0.24 -3.30 -15.39
N ILE A 68 -1.52 -2.96 -15.48
CA ILE A 68 -2.63 -3.89 -15.27
C ILE A 68 -3.50 -3.88 -16.52
N THR A 69 -3.56 -5.01 -17.23
CA THR A 69 -4.45 -5.17 -18.39
C THR A 69 -5.92 -5.13 -17.96
N PRO A 70 -6.87 -4.85 -18.87
CA PRO A 70 -8.30 -4.89 -18.56
C PRO A 70 -8.71 -6.20 -17.87
N GLY A 71 -9.41 -6.11 -16.75
CA GLY A 71 -9.80 -7.26 -15.92
C GLY A 71 -8.65 -7.99 -15.23
N GLY A 72 -7.41 -7.50 -15.34
CA GLY A 72 -6.23 -8.07 -14.71
C GLY A 72 -6.00 -7.56 -13.29
N GLU A 73 -4.97 -8.11 -12.65
CA GLU A 73 -4.53 -7.74 -11.31
C GLU A 73 -3.01 -7.65 -11.21
N PHE A 74 -2.54 -6.85 -10.27
CA PHE A 74 -1.14 -6.77 -9.88
C PHE A 74 -1.05 -6.83 -8.35
N THR A 75 -0.19 -7.70 -7.81
CA THR A 75 0.00 -7.83 -6.35
C THR A 75 1.39 -7.42 -5.94
N LYS A 76 1.49 -6.52 -4.96
CA LYS A 76 2.73 -6.15 -4.28
C LYS A 76 2.73 -6.65 -2.84
N ILE A 77 3.85 -7.21 -2.40
CA ILE A 77 4.01 -7.76 -1.06
C ILE A 77 4.99 -6.88 -0.29
N LEU A 78 4.58 -6.41 0.88
CA LEU A 78 5.40 -5.61 1.80
C LEU A 78 5.73 -6.45 3.02
N THR A 79 7.02 -6.49 3.35
CA THR A 79 7.47 -7.01 4.63
C THR A 79 7.15 -6.01 5.73
N PRO A 80 6.80 -6.47 6.94
CA PRO A 80 6.56 -5.58 8.05
C PRO A 80 7.79 -4.68 8.34
N PRO A 81 7.60 -3.40 8.74
CA PRO A 81 8.70 -2.51 9.01
C PRO A 81 9.54 -3.01 10.21
N PRO A 82 10.88 -2.88 10.17
CA PRO A 82 11.76 -3.43 11.20
C PRO A 82 11.61 -2.76 12.57
N THR A 83 11.12 -1.52 12.59
CA THR A 83 10.77 -0.76 13.79
C THR A 83 9.44 -0.10 13.51
N GLY A 84 8.48 -0.28 14.41
CA GLY A 84 7.10 0.15 14.17
C GLY A 84 6.93 1.53 13.60
N GLY A 85 6.20 1.59 12.48
CA GLY A 85 5.65 2.83 11.96
C GLY A 85 4.60 3.40 12.90
N PHE A 86 4.44 4.72 12.85
CA PHE A 86 3.42 5.43 13.60
C PHE A 86 2.03 5.04 13.09
N GLY A 87 1.17 4.53 13.98
CA GLY A 87 -0.29 4.55 13.81
C GLY A 87 -0.95 3.28 13.25
N THR A 88 -0.26 2.46 12.45
CA THR A 88 -0.77 1.19 11.95
C THR A 88 0.30 0.10 12.01
N ASN A 89 -0.13 -1.15 12.12
CA ASN A 89 0.76 -2.30 12.13
C ASN A 89 0.95 -2.93 10.73
N ILE A 90 0.73 -2.13 9.69
CA ILE A 90 0.71 -2.52 8.28
C ILE A 90 1.57 -1.48 7.55
N ALA A 91 2.56 -1.92 6.78
CA ALA A 91 3.36 -1.01 5.95
C ALA A 91 2.49 -0.44 4.83
N ASP A 92 2.71 0.83 4.48
CA ASP A 92 2.05 1.45 3.35
C ASP A 92 2.52 0.82 2.02
N PRO A 93 1.71 0.89 0.95
CA PRO A 93 1.90 0.08 -0.27
C PRO A 93 3.22 0.29 -1.00
N PHE A 94 3.91 1.40 -0.74
CA PHE A 94 5.15 1.79 -1.40
C PHE A 94 6.26 2.20 -0.43
N ASP A 95 6.15 1.85 0.86
CA ASP A 95 7.14 2.19 1.90
C ASP A 95 8.56 1.67 1.62
N ASP A 96 8.68 0.60 0.83
CA ASP A 96 9.97 0.04 0.42
C ASP A 96 10.65 0.84 -0.70
N LEU A 97 9.98 1.84 -1.26
CA LEU A 97 10.44 2.65 -2.37
C LEU A 97 10.64 4.10 -1.93
N LYS A 98 11.68 4.75 -2.49
CA LYS A 98 11.86 6.20 -2.38
C LYS A 98 11.24 6.86 -3.59
N PHE A 99 10.14 7.58 -3.38
CA PHE A 99 9.44 8.33 -4.41
C PHE A 99 8.85 9.62 -3.79
N GLU A 100 8.58 10.60 -4.62
CA GLU A 100 7.97 11.88 -4.23
C GLU A 100 6.70 12.18 -5.03
N GLY A 101 6.43 11.42 -6.09
CA GLY A 101 5.21 11.57 -6.87
C GLY A 101 4.66 10.28 -7.47
N LEU A 102 3.39 10.31 -7.87
CA LEU A 102 2.62 9.20 -8.44
C LEU A 102 1.70 9.70 -9.56
N SER A 103 1.60 8.91 -10.62
CA SER A 103 0.53 9.04 -11.61
C SER A 103 -0.13 7.71 -11.93
N ILE A 104 -1.41 7.77 -12.27
CA ILE A 104 -2.21 6.63 -12.70
C ILE A 104 -2.85 7.02 -14.02
N SER A 105 -2.56 6.27 -15.08
CA SER A 105 -3.09 6.51 -16.41
C SER A 105 -3.88 5.31 -16.92
N ASN A 106 -4.96 5.56 -17.64
CA ASN A 106 -5.66 4.54 -18.46
C ASN A 106 -5.45 4.76 -19.98
N GLY A 107 -4.49 5.62 -20.36
CA GLY A 107 -4.22 6.01 -21.74
C GLY A 107 -5.08 7.16 -22.28
N GLU A 108 -6.24 7.44 -21.67
CA GLU A 108 -7.09 8.58 -22.02
C GLU A 108 -7.01 9.69 -20.98
N TRP A 109 -6.96 9.31 -19.71
CA TRP A 109 -6.88 10.18 -18.54
C TRP A 109 -5.63 9.84 -17.74
N GLU A 110 -5.01 10.87 -17.15
CA GLU A 110 -3.90 10.72 -16.21
C GLU A 110 -4.27 11.46 -14.92
N VAL A 111 -4.21 10.74 -13.80
CA VAL A 111 -4.51 11.23 -12.45
C VAL A 111 -3.17 11.37 -11.71
N GLY A 112 -2.85 12.57 -11.24
CA GLY A 112 -1.58 12.91 -10.57
C GLY A 112 -1.67 13.04 -9.04
N ASP A 113 -0.57 13.45 -8.42
CA ASP A 113 -0.27 13.35 -6.98
C ASP A 113 -1.34 13.76 -5.97
N MET A 114 -2.03 14.89 -6.17
CA MET A 114 -3.04 15.37 -5.20
C MET A 114 -4.19 14.36 -5.02
N VAL A 115 -4.34 13.46 -5.99
CA VAL A 115 -5.34 12.40 -6.04
C VAL A 115 -4.69 11.02 -5.95
N GLY A 116 -3.49 10.87 -6.52
CA GLY A 116 -2.71 9.64 -6.44
C GLY A 116 -2.34 9.25 -5.01
N ALA A 117 -2.29 10.24 -4.09
CA ALA A 117 -1.97 10.05 -2.69
C ALA A 117 -2.87 9.06 -1.94
N TYR A 118 -4.08 8.78 -2.44
CA TYR A 118 -4.91 7.73 -1.86
C TYR A 118 -4.25 6.35 -1.94
N LEU A 119 -3.43 6.08 -2.95
CA LEU A 119 -2.68 4.81 -3.00
C LEU A 119 -1.50 4.79 -2.02
N TYR A 120 -1.17 5.90 -1.34
CA TYR A 120 -0.05 5.94 -0.39
C TYR A 120 -0.35 5.30 0.93
N HIS A 121 -1.63 5.21 1.33
CA HIS A 121 -1.96 4.77 2.67
C HIS A 121 -2.80 3.50 2.68
N ALA A 122 -2.40 2.55 3.53
CA ALA A 122 -3.05 1.25 3.71
C ALA A 122 -4.56 1.37 3.99
N GLU A 123 -4.97 2.44 4.69
CA GLU A 123 -6.35 2.71 5.08
C GLU A 123 -7.30 2.94 3.89
N ASN A 124 -6.76 3.21 2.70
CA ASN A 124 -7.55 3.46 1.48
C ASN A 124 -7.83 2.18 0.67
N TYR A 125 -7.51 1.01 1.22
CA TYR A 125 -7.70 -0.28 0.58
C TYR A 125 -8.70 -1.13 1.37
N ASP A 126 -9.50 -1.93 0.66
CA ASP A 126 -10.40 -2.86 1.31
C ASP A 126 -9.63 -4.06 1.87
N ILE A 127 -9.80 -4.35 3.16
CA ILE A 127 -9.28 -5.56 3.76
C ILE A 127 -10.16 -6.74 3.34
N THR A 128 -9.63 -7.62 2.49
CA THR A 128 -10.35 -8.82 2.01
C THR A 128 -10.16 -10.01 2.94
N LYS A 129 -9.01 -10.06 3.61
CA LYS A 129 -8.67 -11.12 4.56
C LYS A 129 -7.60 -10.64 5.52
N GLU A 130 -7.74 -11.03 6.78
CA GLU A 130 -6.77 -10.68 7.82
C GLU A 130 -6.53 -11.86 8.75
N THR A 131 -5.26 -12.05 9.11
CA THR A 131 -4.79 -12.99 10.11
C THR A 131 -3.89 -12.27 11.12
N LYS A 132 -3.33 -12.99 12.08
CA LYS A 132 -2.38 -12.40 13.03
C LYS A 132 -1.08 -11.90 12.36
N ASP A 133 -0.61 -12.57 11.29
CA ASP A 133 0.71 -12.30 10.69
C ASP A 133 0.61 -11.62 9.31
N VAL A 134 -0.57 -11.67 8.68
CA VAL A 134 -0.76 -11.26 7.28
C VAL A 134 -2.08 -10.53 7.13
N VAL A 135 -2.07 -9.46 6.33
CA VAL A 135 -3.26 -8.74 5.85
C VAL A 135 -3.27 -8.71 4.32
N TYR A 136 -4.44 -8.92 3.73
CA TYR A 136 -4.69 -8.86 2.29
C TYR A 136 -5.60 -7.67 2.01
N LEU A 137 -5.08 -6.71 1.25
CA LEU A 137 -5.72 -5.46 0.91
C LEU A 137 -5.95 -5.41 -0.59
N GLN A 138 -7.06 -4.81 -1.03
CA GLN A 138 -7.34 -4.61 -2.45
C GLN A 138 -7.72 -3.16 -2.76
N TYR A 139 -7.39 -2.73 -3.98
CA TYR A 139 -7.92 -1.50 -4.57
C TYR A 139 -8.39 -1.80 -5.99
N ILE A 140 -9.61 -1.38 -6.31
CA ILE A 140 -10.21 -1.57 -7.62
C ILE A 140 -10.22 -0.23 -8.36
N PHE A 141 -9.48 -0.14 -9.47
CA PHE A 141 -9.60 0.98 -10.37
C PHE A 141 -10.91 0.90 -11.16
N THR A 142 -11.67 2.00 -11.16
CA THR A 142 -12.95 2.10 -11.87
C THR A 142 -12.89 3.23 -12.90
N GLU A 143 -13.80 3.21 -13.88
CA GLU A 143 -13.93 4.31 -14.85
C GLU A 143 -14.23 5.65 -14.15
N GLU A 144 -15.00 5.60 -13.06
CA GLU A 144 -15.38 6.81 -12.32
C GLU A 144 -14.21 7.41 -11.54
N PHE A 145 -13.25 6.58 -11.08
CA PHE A 145 -11.98 7.07 -10.52
C PHE A 145 -11.25 7.99 -11.52
N PHE A 146 -11.15 7.59 -12.78
CA PHE A 146 -10.48 8.38 -13.82
C PHE A 146 -11.26 9.64 -14.22
N LYS A 147 -12.59 9.62 -14.13
CA LYS A 147 -13.42 10.81 -14.42
C LYS A 147 -13.39 11.84 -13.30
N ARG A 148 -13.37 11.38 -12.04
CA ARG A 148 -13.46 12.25 -10.86
C ARG A 148 -12.11 12.70 -10.34
N GLY A 149 -11.08 11.87 -10.55
CA GLY A 149 -9.81 12.06 -9.90
C GLY A 149 -9.96 11.97 -8.38
N TYR A 150 -10.65 10.96 -7.85
CA TYR A 150 -10.52 10.49 -6.46
C TYR A 150 -11.16 9.11 -6.32
N PRO A 151 -10.73 8.30 -5.34
CA PRO A 151 -11.34 6.99 -5.09
C PRO A 151 -12.82 7.13 -4.75
N ILE A 152 -13.58 6.12 -5.17
CA ILE A 152 -14.90 5.90 -4.60
C ILE A 152 -14.66 4.98 -3.40
N LEU A 153 -14.69 5.55 -2.20
CA LEU A 153 -14.82 4.74 -1.01
C LEU A 153 -16.18 4.06 -1.10
N THR A 154 -16.20 2.75 -1.21
CA THR A 154 -17.45 1.98 -1.16
C THR A 154 -17.99 2.06 0.27
N GLU A 155 -19.20 2.62 0.42
CA GLU A 155 -19.98 2.58 1.67
C GLU A 155 -20.38 1.15 2.07
#